data_AF-M4CQ92-F1
#
_entry.id   AF-M4CQ92-F1
#
_cell.length_a   1.000
_cell.length_b   1.000
_cell.length_c   1.000
_cell.angle_alpha   90.00
_cell.angle_beta   90.00
_cell.angle_gamma   90.00
#
_symmetry.space_group_name_H-M   'P 1'
#
loop_
_entity.id
_entity.type
_entity.pdbx_description
1 polymer ?
#
loop_
_entity_poly.entity_id
_entity_poly.type
_entity_poly.pdbx_seq_one_letter_code
_entity_poly.pdbx_strand_id
1 'polypeptide(L)'
;MATNKQVILRDYVSGFPKESDFEITTTTVELRLPEGSNSVLVKNLYLSCDPYMRSRMGKPSAFALAQAFTPGKPILGFGVSRVIESGHPGYKQGDLLWGIVGWEEYSVVTPEMHFKIHDTDVPLSYYTGLLGMPGMTAYAGFHEVCSPKKGETVYVSAASGAVGQLVGQFAKMMGCYVVGSAGSKEKVDLLKNKFGFDDAFNYKEEQDLSAALKRCFPKGIDIYFENVGGKMLDAVLLNMNMHGRIAVCGMISQYNLEDQEGVHNLTSIIYKRIRIQGFVVFDYFEKYSNFMEFVIPCIKEEKIAYVEDVAEGLEKGPEALVGLFYGKNVGKQVVVVAQQVWIRCCPAFNYKKENLPILKAVYNLWLITYKRIRLQGFNAIDYFHEYSEFLEYVIPYIREVKMLLKRALAALDGLFRSKYVGKQLVIVSRDLE
;
A
#
# COMPACT_ATOMS: atom_id res chain seq x y z
N MET A 1 -4.88 -25.76 -14.38
CA MET A 1 -6.06 -24.99 -13.98
C MET A 1 -5.99 -24.67 -12.50
N ALA A 2 -6.25 -23.43 -12.12
CA ALA A 2 -6.46 -23.00 -10.74
C ALA A 2 -7.81 -22.30 -10.63
N THR A 3 -8.41 -22.30 -9.44
CA THR A 3 -9.57 -21.43 -9.15
C THR A 3 -9.13 -19.97 -9.19
N ASN A 4 -10.00 -19.09 -9.69
CA ASN A 4 -9.77 -17.66 -9.74
C ASN A 4 -11.03 -16.93 -9.26
N LYS A 5 -11.06 -16.53 -7.98
CA LYS A 5 -12.11 -15.68 -7.44
C LYS A 5 -11.99 -14.27 -8.01
N GLN A 6 -13.11 -13.63 -8.32
CA GLN A 6 -13.18 -12.32 -8.97
C GLN A 6 -14.25 -11.44 -8.33
N VAL A 7 -14.03 -10.13 -8.28
CA VAL A 7 -15.02 -9.11 -7.92
C VAL A 7 -15.51 -8.43 -9.19
N ILE A 8 -16.75 -8.69 -9.54
CA ILE A 8 -17.43 -8.25 -10.75
C ILE A 8 -18.26 -7.00 -10.46
N LEU A 9 -18.25 -6.01 -11.35
CA LEU A 9 -19.26 -4.94 -11.34
C LEU A 9 -20.53 -5.48 -12.02
N ARG A 10 -21.67 -5.48 -11.33
CA ARG A 10 -22.93 -6.01 -11.90
C ARG A 10 -23.51 -5.13 -12.99
N ASP A 11 -23.62 -3.84 -12.71
CA ASP A 11 -24.16 -2.83 -13.61
C ASP A 11 -23.54 -1.46 -13.28
N TYR A 12 -23.79 -0.46 -14.11
CA TYR A 12 -23.34 0.89 -13.87
C TYR A 12 -23.98 1.51 -12.62
N VAL A 13 -23.18 2.25 -11.86
CA VAL A 13 -23.56 2.86 -10.59
C VAL A 13 -23.95 4.33 -10.76
N SER A 14 -25.13 4.67 -10.26
CA SER A 14 -25.61 6.05 -10.09
C SER A 14 -25.50 6.44 -8.61
N GLY A 15 -25.09 7.68 -8.32
CA GLY A 15 -24.96 8.14 -6.93
C GLY A 15 -23.88 7.39 -6.13
N PHE A 16 -24.12 7.13 -4.84
CA PHE A 16 -23.18 6.39 -4.00
C PHE A 16 -23.19 4.89 -4.33
N PRO A 17 -22.01 4.23 -4.44
CA PRO A 17 -21.93 2.80 -4.66
C PRO A 17 -22.37 2.03 -3.41
N LYS A 18 -22.93 0.84 -3.62
CA LYS A 18 -23.34 -0.10 -2.59
C LYS A 18 -22.64 -1.43 -2.81
N GLU A 19 -22.50 -2.23 -1.75
CA GLU A 19 -21.91 -3.56 -1.86
C GLU A 19 -22.67 -4.45 -2.87
N SER A 20 -23.99 -4.25 -2.98
CA SER A 20 -24.86 -4.96 -3.92
C SER A 20 -24.56 -4.70 -5.39
N ASP A 21 -23.82 -3.64 -5.71
CA ASP A 21 -23.39 -3.32 -7.08
C ASP A 21 -22.26 -4.23 -7.54
N PHE A 22 -21.65 -4.97 -6.61
CA PHE A 22 -20.59 -5.93 -6.86
C PHE A 22 -21.07 -7.37 -6.67
N GLU A 23 -20.40 -8.29 -7.35
CA GLU A 23 -20.61 -9.73 -7.20
C GLU A 23 -19.28 -10.45 -7.10
N ILE A 24 -19.18 -11.39 -6.15
CA ILE A 24 -18.03 -12.27 -6.05
C ILE A 24 -18.34 -13.55 -6.82
N THR A 25 -17.55 -13.84 -7.84
CA THR A 25 -17.68 -15.06 -8.64
C THR A 25 -16.39 -15.87 -8.56
N THR A 26 -16.44 -17.15 -8.93
CA THR A 26 -15.25 -18.00 -9.02
C THR A 26 -15.19 -18.63 -10.41
N THR A 27 -14.08 -18.40 -11.10
CA THR A 27 -13.79 -18.98 -12.41
C THR A 27 -12.59 -19.93 -12.31
N THR A 28 -12.12 -20.43 -13.44
CA THR A 28 -10.87 -21.18 -13.52
C THR A 28 -9.92 -20.54 -14.52
N VAL A 29 -8.64 -20.55 -14.22
CA VAL A 29 -7.58 -19.95 -15.04
C VAL A 29 -6.51 -21.00 -15.37
N GLU A 30 -6.05 -20.99 -16.62
CA GLU A 30 -4.85 -21.74 -17.01
C GLU A 30 -3.62 -21.02 -16.47
N LEU A 31 -2.77 -21.75 -15.75
CA LEU A 31 -1.48 -21.21 -15.29
C LEU A 31 -0.42 -21.32 -16.39
N ARG A 32 -0.85 -21.05 -17.63
CA ARG A 32 -0.06 -21.08 -18.86
C ARG A 32 -0.51 -19.94 -19.78
N LEU A 33 0.42 -19.20 -20.33
CA LEU A 33 0.19 -18.19 -21.35
C LEU A 33 0.15 -18.86 -22.73
N PRO A 34 -0.63 -18.30 -23.68
CA PRO A 34 -0.55 -18.71 -25.08
C PRO A 34 0.88 -18.55 -25.62
N GLU A 35 1.34 -19.51 -26.42
CA GLU A 35 2.65 -19.46 -27.05
C GLU A 35 2.79 -18.19 -27.92
N GLY A 36 3.92 -17.50 -27.81
CA GLY A 36 4.17 -16.24 -28.53
C GLY A 36 3.47 -15.00 -27.95
N SER A 37 2.74 -15.13 -26.84
CA SER A 37 2.14 -13.98 -26.14
C SER A 37 3.21 -13.04 -25.57
N ASN A 38 2.97 -11.73 -25.61
CA ASN A 38 3.79 -10.72 -24.92
C ASN A 38 3.16 -10.31 -23.57
N SER A 39 2.21 -11.09 -23.06
CA SER A 39 1.55 -10.85 -21.77
C SER A 39 2.33 -11.48 -20.61
N VAL A 40 1.90 -11.15 -19.39
CA VAL A 40 2.42 -11.68 -18.13
C VAL A 40 1.23 -12.21 -17.33
N LEU A 41 1.30 -13.46 -16.91
CA LEU A 41 0.34 -14.03 -15.97
C LEU A 41 0.83 -13.76 -14.56
N VAL A 42 0.01 -13.11 -13.76
CA VAL A 42 0.35 -12.73 -12.39
C VAL A 42 -0.63 -13.31 -11.38
N LYS A 43 -0.14 -13.55 -10.16
CA LYS A 43 -0.95 -13.79 -8.96
C LYS A 43 -1.02 -12.51 -8.15
N ASN A 44 -2.21 -11.99 -7.93
CA ASN A 44 -2.43 -10.76 -7.20
C ASN A 44 -2.28 -11.00 -5.69
N LEU A 45 -1.51 -10.13 -5.04
CA LEU A 45 -1.19 -10.23 -3.61
C LEU A 45 -1.97 -9.17 -2.82
N TYR A 46 -1.95 -7.93 -3.33
CA TYR A 46 -2.60 -6.78 -2.72
C TYR A 46 -3.36 -5.99 -3.78
N LEU A 47 -4.52 -5.45 -3.41
CA LEU A 47 -5.31 -4.54 -4.24
C LEU A 47 -5.54 -3.23 -3.51
N SER A 48 -5.62 -2.16 -4.29
CA SER A 48 -5.82 -0.79 -3.84
C SER A 48 -7.28 -0.38 -3.95
N CYS A 49 -7.86 0.17 -2.89
CA CYS A 49 -9.11 0.93 -2.99
C CYS A 49 -8.77 2.41 -3.18
N ASP A 50 -9.06 2.98 -4.34
CA ASP A 50 -8.77 4.38 -4.67
C ASP A 50 -10.04 5.16 -5.04
N PRO A 51 -10.19 6.43 -4.62
CA PRO A 51 -11.37 7.23 -4.92
C PRO A 51 -11.73 7.32 -6.41
N TYR A 52 -10.72 7.37 -7.30
CA TYR A 52 -10.95 7.49 -8.74
C TYR A 52 -11.71 6.30 -9.32
N MET A 53 -11.68 5.13 -8.66
CA MET A 53 -12.39 3.94 -9.13
C MET A 53 -13.89 4.20 -9.29
N ARG A 54 -14.46 5.13 -8.53
CA ARG A 54 -15.87 5.47 -8.65
C ARG A 54 -16.25 6.10 -9.98
N SER A 55 -15.41 6.97 -10.55
CA SER A 55 -15.73 7.57 -11.86
C SER A 55 -15.78 6.51 -12.97
N ARG A 56 -15.16 5.34 -12.73
CA ARG A 56 -15.22 4.19 -13.64
C ARG A 56 -16.43 3.29 -13.41
N MET A 57 -17.18 3.45 -12.32
CA MET A 57 -18.39 2.65 -12.06
C MET A 57 -19.62 3.20 -12.78
N GLY A 58 -19.62 4.48 -13.18
CA GLY A 58 -20.70 5.10 -13.94
C GLY A 58 -20.69 4.71 -15.42
N LYS A 59 -21.73 5.12 -16.16
CA LYS A 59 -21.80 4.95 -17.61
C LYS A 59 -20.62 5.68 -18.29
N PRO A 60 -20.12 5.17 -19.43
CA PRO A 60 -19.08 5.86 -20.20
C PRO A 60 -19.45 7.31 -20.51
N SER A 61 -18.50 8.22 -20.28
CA SER A 61 -18.63 9.65 -20.52
C SER A 61 -17.40 10.16 -21.25
N ALA A 62 -17.59 11.09 -22.19
CA ALA A 62 -16.49 11.73 -22.92
C ALA A 62 -15.57 12.55 -22.01
N PHE A 63 -16.03 12.92 -20.81
CA PHE A 63 -15.27 13.71 -19.84
C PHE A 63 -14.50 12.85 -18.82
N ALA A 64 -14.64 11.52 -18.88
CA ALA A 64 -13.98 10.63 -17.94
C ALA A 64 -12.50 10.42 -18.33
N LEU A 65 -11.60 10.58 -17.35
CA LEU A 65 -10.16 10.37 -17.51
C LEU A 65 -9.80 8.93 -17.90
N ALA A 66 -10.57 7.95 -17.42
CA ALA A 66 -10.34 6.54 -17.65
C ALA A 66 -11.62 5.86 -18.15
N GLN A 67 -11.45 4.80 -18.93
CA GLN A 67 -12.58 4.00 -19.42
C GLN A 67 -13.37 3.41 -18.25
N ALA A 68 -14.70 3.49 -18.34
CA ALA A 68 -15.61 2.87 -17.40
C ALA A 68 -15.35 1.35 -17.31
N PHE A 69 -15.62 0.77 -16.15
CA PHE A 69 -15.68 -0.67 -16.00
C PHE A 69 -16.77 -1.24 -16.90
N THR A 70 -16.56 -2.48 -17.34
CA THR A 70 -17.55 -3.21 -18.13
C THR A 70 -18.40 -4.03 -17.17
N PRO A 71 -19.73 -3.81 -17.11
CA PRO A 71 -20.64 -4.68 -16.38
C PRO A 71 -20.45 -6.16 -16.71
N GLY A 72 -20.53 -7.03 -15.71
CA GLY A 72 -20.28 -8.46 -15.85
C GLY A 72 -18.79 -8.85 -15.98
N LYS A 73 -17.85 -7.90 -15.84
CA LYS A 73 -16.40 -8.17 -15.81
C LYS A 73 -15.77 -7.82 -14.47
N PRO A 74 -14.61 -8.42 -14.13
CA PRO A 74 -13.85 -8.02 -12.95
C PRO A 74 -13.52 -6.52 -13.00
N ILE A 75 -13.67 -5.84 -11.87
CA ILE A 75 -13.21 -4.44 -11.78
C ILE A 75 -11.69 -4.40 -11.85
N LEU A 76 -11.15 -3.30 -12.36
CA LEU A 76 -9.70 -3.09 -12.50
C LEU A 76 -9.25 -2.04 -11.50
N GLY A 77 -8.07 -2.24 -10.91
CA GLY A 77 -7.48 -1.28 -9.97
C GLY A 77 -5.98 -1.45 -9.85
N PHE A 78 -5.35 -0.57 -9.10
CA PHE A 78 -3.93 -0.76 -8.77
C PHE A 78 -3.77 -1.94 -7.83
N GLY A 79 -2.73 -2.73 -8.04
CA GLY A 79 -2.39 -3.85 -7.19
C GLY A 79 -0.92 -4.20 -7.27
N VAL A 80 -0.51 -5.10 -6.39
CA VAL A 80 0.81 -5.69 -6.33
C VAL A 80 0.68 -7.18 -6.58
N SER A 81 1.48 -7.68 -7.50
CA SER A 81 1.34 -9.05 -8.00
C SER A 81 2.69 -9.70 -8.20
N ARG A 82 2.69 -11.04 -8.15
CA ARG A 82 3.86 -11.86 -8.49
C ARG A 82 3.67 -12.50 -9.85
N VAL A 83 4.69 -12.44 -10.68
CA VAL A 83 4.73 -13.13 -11.97
C VAL A 83 4.74 -14.64 -11.78
N ILE A 84 3.74 -15.31 -12.36
CA ILE A 84 3.64 -16.77 -12.43
C ILE A 84 4.28 -17.28 -13.72
N GLU A 85 4.06 -16.57 -14.82
CA GLU A 85 4.65 -16.83 -16.12
C GLU A 85 4.73 -15.53 -16.93
N SER A 86 5.70 -15.44 -17.82
CA SER A 86 5.91 -14.26 -18.65
C SER A 86 6.26 -14.66 -20.06
N GLY A 87 5.56 -14.09 -21.04
CA GLY A 87 6.01 -14.00 -22.41
C GLY A 87 6.73 -12.68 -22.73
N HIS A 88 6.74 -11.74 -21.78
CA HIS A 88 7.38 -10.43 -21.92
C HIS A 88 8.86 -10.47 -21.46
N PRO A 89 9.83 -9.98 -22.26
CA PRO A 89 11.26 -10.10 -21.94
C PRO A 89 11.69 -9.31 -20.68
N GLY A 90 10.95 -8.27 -20.31
CA GLY A 90 11.19 -7.47 -19.10
C GLY A 90 10.80 -8.15 -17.78
N TYR A 91 10.07 -9.27 -17.83
CA TYR A 91 9.57 -9.97 -16.65
C TYR A 91 9.93 -11.46 -16.67
N LYS A 92 10.22 -12.00 -15.49
CA LYS A 92 10.54 -13.41 -15.28
C LYS A 92 9.64 -13.97 -14.18
N GLN A 93 9.43 -15.29 -14.20
CA GLN A 93 8.72 -15.97 -13.12
C GLN A 93 9.32 -15.63 -11.76
N GLY A 94 8.47 -15.31 -10.79
CA GLY A 94 8.86 -14.91 -9.45
C GLY A 94 9.10 -13.42 -9.25
N ASP A 95 9.25 -12.63 -10.32
CA ASP A 95 9.33 -11.18 -10.22
C ASP A 95 8.08 -10.60 -9.54
N LEU A 96 8.26 -9.47 -8.85
CA LEU A 96 7.19 -8.68 -8.26
C LEU A 96 6.97 -7.44 -9.11
N LEU A 97 5.71 -7.05 -9.26
CA LEU A 97 5.34 -5.82 -9.96
C LEU A 97 4.14 -5.17 -9.30
N TRP A 98 3.99 -3.87 -9.53
CA TRP A 98 2.77 -3.15 -9.26
C TRP A 98 2.26 -2.49 -10.54
N GLY A 99 0.94 -2.32 -10.63
CA GLY A 99 0.29 -1.79 -11.83
C GLY A 99 -1.21 -2.04 -11.79
N ILE A 100 -1.86 -1.84 -12.93
CA ILE A 100 -3.30 -2.07 -13.07
C ILE A 100 -3.56 -3.56 -13.28
N VAL A 101 -4.27 -4.18 -12.33
CA VAL A 101 -4.65 -5.60 -12.36
C VAL A 101 -6.16 -5.75 -12.15
N GLY A 102 -6.68 -6.96 -12.43
CA GLY A 102 -8.04 -7.30 -12.08
C GLY A 102 -8.20 -7.46 -10.58
N TRP A 103 -9.39 -7.17 -10.07
CA TRP A 103 -9.80 -7.56 -8.73
C TRP A 103 -10.16 -9.04 -8.72
N GLU A 104 -9.11 -9.85 -8.73
CA GLU A 104 -9.15 -11.30 -8.85
C GLU A 104 -7.88 -11.93 -8.28
N GLU A 105 -7.82 -13.25 -8.15
CA GLU A 105 -6.63 -13.93 -7.62
C GLU A 105 -5.49 -14.00 -8.64
N TYR A 106 -5.82 -14.14 -9.93
CA TYR A 106 -4.88 -14.22 -11.04
C TYR A 106 -5.32 -13.34 -12.21
N SER A 107 -4.40 -12.56 -12.76
CA SER A 107 -4.66 -11.71 -13.93
C SER A 107 -3.66 -12.00 -15.05
N VAL A 108 -4.12 -11.94 -16.30
CA VAL A 108 -3.24 -11.82 -17.47
C VAL A 108 -3.16 -10.35 -17.82
N VAL A 109 -1.97 -9.78 -17.79
CA VAL A 109 -1.73 -8.37 -18.08
C VAL A 109 -0.79 -8.20 -19.26
N THR A 110 -0.99 -7.16 -20.06
CA THR A 110 0.00 -6.70 -21.04
C THR A 110 0.73 -5.51 -20.42
N PRO A 111 2.03 -5.64 -20.09
CA PRO A 111 2.73 -4.60 -19.36
C PRO A 111 2.86 -3.28 -20.14
N GLU A 112 2.04 -2.29 -19.80
CA GLU A 112 2.18 -0.90 -20.30
C GLU A 112 2.46 0.07 -19.14
N MET A 113 1.58 0.11 -18.14
CA MET A 113 1.74 0.90 -16.90
C MET A 113 2.01 -0.03 -15.71
N HIS A 114 2.99 -0.91 -15.87
CA HIS A 114 3.42 -1.85 -14.84
C HIS A 114 4.88 -1.61 -14.50
N PHE A 115 5.18 -1.61 -13.22
CA PHE A 115 6.48 -1.26 -12.69
C PHE A 115 7.02 -2.44 -11.91
N LYS A 116 8.22 -2.88 -12.28
CA LYS A 116 8.91 -3.95 -11.54
C LYS A 116 9.31 -3.44 -10.16
N ILE A 117 9.07 -4.24 -9.13
CA ILE A 117 9.45 -3.93 -7.76
C ILE A 117 10.88 -4.40 -7.54
N HIS A 118 11.76 -3.46 -7.20
CA HIS A 118 13.16 -3.71 -6.91
C HIS A 118 13.46 -3.70 -5.40
N ASP A 119 12.95 -2.70 -4.68
CA ASP A 119 13.11 -2.62 -3.22
C ASP A 119 12.07 -3.49 -2.51
N THR A 120 12.50 -4.67 -2.04
CA THR A 120 11.67 -5.61 -1.26
C THR A 120 11.93 -5.56 0.24
N ASP A 121 12.80 -4.65 0.70
CA ASP A 121 13.09 -4.43 2.13
C ASP A 121 11.98 -3.64 2.85
N VAL A 122 10.97 -3.21 2.11
CA VAL A 122 9.77 -2.51 2.58
C VAL A 122 8.53 -3.40 2.39
N PRO A 123 7.46 -3.22 3.17
CA PRO A 123 6.22 -3.97 2.98
C PRO A 123 5.70 -3.84 1.54
N LEU A 124 5.36 -4.96 0.90
CA LEU A 124 4.88 -4.93 -0.48
C LEU A 124 3.56 -4.17 -0.64
N SER A 125 2.71 -4.14 0.40
CA SER A 125 1.48 -3.35 0.43
C SER A 125 1.74 -1.87 0.14
N TYR A 126 2.92 -1.33 0.49
CA TYR A 126 3.26 0.07 0.26
C TYR A 126 3.23 0.44 -1.24
N TYR A 127 3.47 -0.50 -2.14
CA TYR A 127 3.37 -0.27 -3.60
C TYR A 127 1.93 -0.12 -4.10
N THR A 128 0.91 -0.34 -3.26
CA THR A 128 -0.48 0.06 -3.54
C THR A 128 -0.77 1.51 -3.14
N GLY A 129 0.19 2.17 -2.46
CA GLY A 129 -0.01 3.45 -1.80
C GLY A 129 1.26 4.28 -1.76
N LEU A 130 1.97 4.30 -0.63
CA LEU A 130 3.17 5.10 -0.38
C LEU A 130 4.21 5.04 -1.50
N LEU A 131 4.48 3.87 -2.05
CA LEU A 131 5.47 3.67 -3.12
C LEU A 131 4.81 3.51 -4.50
N GLY A 132 3.48 3.47 -4.55
CA GLY A 132 2.71 3.31 -5.78
C GLY A 132 2.16 4.62 -6.32
N MET A 133 1.07 4.50 -7.07
CA MET A 133 0.36 5.62 -7.67
C MET A 133 -0.01 6.74 -6.66
N PRO A 134 -0.55 6.46 -5.45
CA PRO A 134 -0.88 7.52 -4.49
C PRO A 134 0.33 8.32 -3.99
N GLY A 135 1.45 7.65 -3.72
CA GLY A 135 2.71 8.31 -3.33
C GLY A 135 3.27 9.18 -4.45
N MET A 136 3.26 8.67 -5.68
CA MET A 136 3.69 9.45 -6.85
C MET A 136 2.78 10.66 -7.09
N THR A 137 1.48 10.52 -6.82
CA THR A 137 0.49 11.62 -6.90
C THR A 137 0.82 12.72 -5.89
N ALA A 138 1.14 12.35 -4.64
CA ALA A 138 1.56 13.31 -3.62
C ALA A 138 2.85 14.03 -4.02
N TYR A 139 3.84 13.28 -4.53
CA TYR A 139 5.13 13.84 -4.95
C TYR A 139 4.97 14.82 -6.12
N ALA A 140 4.33 14.40 -7.21
CA ALA A 140 4.13 15.24 -8.39
C ALA A 140 3.27 16.47 -8.07
N GLY A 141 2.12 16.27 -7.41
CA GLY A 141 1.21 17.36 -7.05
C GLY A 141 1.88 18.39 -6.14
N PHE A 142 2.64 17.94 -5.14
CA PHE A 142 3.29 18.86 -4.22
C PHE A 142 4.52 19.52 -4.86
N HIS A 143 5.51 18.75 -5.32
CA HIS A 143 6.77 19.32 -5.77
C HIS A 143 6.67 20.02 -7.13
N GLU A 144 5.94 19.46 -8.09
CA GLU A 144 5.84 20.01 -9.44
C GLU A 144 4.70 21.03 -9.53
N VAL A 145 3.49 20.64 -9.09
CA VAL A 145 2.28 21.47 -9.31
C VAL A 145 2.15 22.59 -8.29
N CYS A 146 2.42 22.38 -7.00
CA CYS A 146 2.36 23.47 -6.01
C CYS A 146 3.59 24.38 -6.07
N SER A 147 4.74 23.86 -6.53
CA SER A 147 6.04 24.55 -6.54
C SER A 147 6.35 25.23 -5.18
N PRO A 148 6.44 24.43 -4.10
CA PRO A 148 6.51 24.91 -2.72
C PRO A 148 7.81 25.65 -2.40
N LYS A 149 7.72 26.56 -1.43
CA LYS A 149 8.85 27.27 -0.83
C LYS A 149 8.84 27.10 0.68
N LYS A 150 10.03 27.04 1.27
CA LYS A 150 10.19 26.98 2.72
C LYS A 150 9.48 28.18 3.39
N GLY A 151 8.77 27.90 4.48
CA GLY A 151 8.05 28.90 5.26
C GLY A 151 6.63 29.21 4.76
N GLU A 152 6.19 28.64 3.64
CA GLU A 152 4.82 28.78 3.15
C GLU A 152 3.82 28.00 4.02
N THR A 153 2.57 28.42 3.93
CA THR A 153 1.41 27.78 4.57
C THR A 153 0.70 26.84 3.61
N VAL A 154 0.50 25.60 4.04
CA VAL A 154 -0.05 24.52 3.21
C VAL A 154 -1.30 23.96 3.87
N TYR A 155 -2.42 24.01 3.16
CA TYR A 155 -3.65 23.32 3.52
C TYR A 155 -3.81 22.05 2.68
N VAL A 156 -4.21 20.95 3.32
CA VAL A 156 -4.49 19.66 2.67
C VAL A 156 -5.90 19.19 3.03
N SER A 157 -6.78 19.05 2.04
CA SER A 157 -8.09 18.43 2.24
C SER A 157 -7.99 16.90 2.15
N ALA A 158 -8.89 16.17 2.83
CA ALA A 158 -8.80 14.72 3.01
C ALA A 158 -7.41 14.25 3.49
N ALA A 159 -6.82 14.98 4.44
CA ALA A 159 -5.40 14.88 4.79
C ALA A 159 -5.00 13.52 5.39
N SER A 160 -5.92 12.76 5.96
CA SER A 160 -5.62 11.43 6.51
C SER A 160 -5.67 10.31 5.45
N GLY A 161 -5.99 10.63 4.20
CA GLY A 161 -5.98 9.69 3.08
C GLY A 161 -4.56 9.36 2.61
N ALA A 162 -4.44 8.45 1.64
CA ALA A 162 -3.15 8.00 1.12
C ALA A 162 -2.28 9.13 0.55
N VAL A 163 -2.87 9.99 -0.29
CA VAL A 163 -2.17 11.14 -0.87
C VAL A 163 -1.92 12.22 0.19
N GLY A 164 -2.98 12.60 0.92
CA GLY A 164 -2.94 13.69 1.89
C GLY A 164 -1.92 13.49 3.02
N GLN A 165 -1.78 12.26 3.53
CA GLN A 165 -0.85 11.98 4.63
C GLN A 165 0.60 12.17 4.19
N LEU A 166 0.90 11.98 2.91
CA LEU A 166 2.24 12.14 2.34
C LEU A 166 2.51 13.60 1.95
N VAL A 167 1.54 14.26 1.32
CA VAL A 167 1.66 15.71 0.99
C VAL A 167 2.00 16.51 2.24
N GLY A 168 1.31 16.25 3.36
CA GLY A 168 1.59 16.96 4.60
C GLY A 168 3.01 16.73 5.10
N GLN A 169 3.49 15.49 5.08
CA GLN A 169 4.85 15.16 5.51
C GLN A 169 5.92 15.74 4.57
N PHE A 170 5.69 15.72 3.24
CA PHE A 170 6.56 16.38 2.27
C PHE A 170 6.65 17.88 2.52
N ALA A 171 5.51 18.52 2.81
CA ALA A 171 5.45 19.93 3.17
C ALA A 171 6.17 20.23 4.50
N LYS A 172 6.01 19.38 5.52
CA LYS A 172 6.74 19.50 6.79
C LYS A 172 8.25 19.38 6.60
N MET A 173 8.71 18.41 5.81
CA MET A 173 10.13 18.23 5.48
C MET A 173 10.70 19.43 4.71
N MET A 174 9.87 20.15 3.94
CA MET A 174 10.25 21.39 3.26
C MET A 174 10.25 22.64 4.17
N GLY A 175 9.86 22.48 5.44
CA GLY A 175 9.77 23.57 6.41
C GLY A 175 8.55 24.47 6.18
N CYS A 176 7.44 23.92 5.69
CA CYS A 176 6.15 24.60 5.61
C CYS A 176 5.38 24.49 6.93
N TYR A 177 4.43 25.40 7.14
CA TYR A 177 3.37 25.27 8.13
C TYR A 177 2.19 24.53 7.49
N VAL A 178 1.74 23.42 8.07
CA VAL A 178 0.82 22.49 7.43
C VAL A 178 -0.40 22.24 8.30
N VAL A 179 -1.59 22.44 7.72
CA VAL A 179 -2.87 22.11 8.36
C VAL A 179 -3.65 21.14 7.48
N GLY A 180 -4.28 20.15 8.11
CA GLY A 180 -5.09 19.15 7.43
C GLY A 180 -6.53 19.14 7.92
N SER A 181 -7.48 18.82 7.03
CA SER A 181 -8.84 18.49 7.47
C SER A 181 -9.13 17.00 7.26
N ALA A 182 -9.80 16.39 8.24
CA ALA A 182 -10.31 15.01 8.15
C ALA A 182 -11.75 14.92 8.66
N GLY A 183 -12.40 13.76 8.48
CA GLY A 183 -13.82 13.57 8.77
C GLY A 183 -14.16 12.92 10.11
N SER A 184 -13.20 12.79 11.02
CA SER A 184 -13.39 12.28 12.38
C SER A 184 -12.29 12.78 13.32
N LYS A 185 -12.58 12.82 14.62
CA LYS A 185 -11.60 13.16 15.67
C LYS A 185 -10.37 12.25 15.63
N GLU A 186 -10.55 10.94 15.48
CA GLU A 186 -9.45 9.97 15.38
C GLU A 186 -8.47 10.34 14.25
N LYS A 187 -8.99 10.69 13.07
CA LYS A 187 -8.16 11.08 11.93
C LYS A 187 -7.46 12.42 12.16
N VAL A 188 -8.10 13.36 12.85
CA VAL A 188 -7.49 14.62 13.27
C VAL A 188 -6.34 14.38 14.25
N ASP A 189 -6.54 13.51 15.23
CA ASP A 189 -5.51 13.15 16.21
C ASP A 189 -4.32 12.46 15.50
N LEU A 190 -4.57 11.60 14.51
CA LEU A 190 -3.50 11.01 13.68
C LEU A 190 -2.69 12.05 12.89
N LEU A 191 -3.35 13.06 12.30
CA LEU A 191 -2.68 14.13 11.58
C LEU A 191 -1.67 14.87 12.45
N LYS A 192 -2.09 15.24 13.66
CA LYS A 192 -1.25 16.02 14.59
C LYS A 192 -0.17 15.15 15.22
N ASN A 193 -0.53 13.97 15.72
CA ASN A 193 0.34 13.17 16.57
C ASN A 193 1.27 12.24 15.79
N LYS A 194 0.81 11.67 14.66
CA LYS A 194 1.56 10.67 13.89
C LYS A 194 2.20 11.25 12.63
N PHE A 195 1.47 12.11 11.92
CA PHE A 195 1.95 12.69 10.65
C PHE A 195 2.63 14.05 10.82
N GLY A 196 2.64 14.62 12.02
CA GLY A 196 3.38 15.84 12.34
C GLY A 196 2.81 17.12 11.71
N PHE A 197 1.51 17.15 11.38
CA PHE A 197 0.83 18.38 10.98
C PHE A 197 0.83 19.38 12.13
N ASP A 198 0.98 20.68 11.82
CA ASP A 198 0.99 21.73 12.85
C ASP A 198 -0.39 21.92 13.47
N ASP A 199 -1.44 21.76 12.66
CA ASP A 199 -2.81 21.70 13.16
C ASP A 199 -3.70 20.82 12.27
N ALA A 200 -4.86 20.45 12.79
CA ALA A 200 -5.88 19.76 12.00
C ALA A 200 -7.27 19.96 12.60
N PHE A 201 -8.31 19.86 11.77
CA PHE A 201 -9.70 20.00 12.23
C PHE A 201 -10.63 18.97 11.57
N ASN A 202 -11.72 18.66 12.28
CA ASN A 202 -12.76 17.78 11.76
C ASN A 202 -13.77 18.61 10.97
N TYR A 203 -13.75 18.52 9.64
CA TYR A 203 -14.61 19.36 8.79
C TYR A 203 -16.12 19.10 9.01
N LYS A 204 -16.50 17.94 9.58
CA LYS A 204 -17.90 17.61 9.86
C LYS A 204 -18.44 18.29 11.13
N GLU A 205 -17.57 18.79 11.99
CA GLU A 205 -17.93 19.46 13.25
C GLU A 205 -17.92 20.99 13.11
N GLU A 206 -17.36 21.52 12.02
CA GLU A 206 -17.31 22.97 11.76
C GLU A 206 -18.60 23.44 11.07
N GLN A 207 -19.25 24.44 11.67
CA GLN A 207 -20.43 25.10 11.09
C GLN A 207 -20.06 26.06 9.96
N ASP A 208 -18.86 26.65 10.02
CA ASP A 208 -18.32 27.58 9.03
C ASP A 208 -16.88 27.18 8.71
N LEU A 209 -16.69 26.61 7.51
CA LEU A 209 -15.37 26.18 7.03
C LEU A 209 -14.41 27.36 6.82
N SER A 210 -14.90 28.53 6.44
CA SER A 210 -14.06 29.72 6.25
C SER A 210 -13.54 30.23 7.59
N ALA A 211 -14.38 30.24 8.62
CA ALA A 211 -13.97 30.59 9.98
C ALA A 211 -12.96 29.57 10.54
N ALA A 212 -13.17 28.27 10.31
CA ALA A 212 -12.25 27.22 10.71
C ALA A 212 -10.87 27.38 10.05
N LEU A 213 -10.84 27.64 8.74
CA LEU A 213 -9.61 27.91 8.01
C LEU A 213 -8.90 29.16 8.53
N LYS A 214 -9.62 30.26 8.78
CA LYS A 214 -9.03 31.50 9.33
C LYS A 214 -8.43 31.31 10.73
N ARG A 215 -9.04 30.45 11.55
CA ARG A 215 -8.52 30.09 12.88
C ARG A 215 -7.18 29.37 12.78
N CYS A 216 -7.05 28.41 11.86
CA CYS A 216 -5.80 27.67 11.65
C CYS A 216 -4.77 28.45 10.81
N PHE A 217 -5.22 29.36 9.94
CA PHE A 217 -4.39 30.16 9.04
C PHE A 217 -4.61 31.67 9.25
N PRO A 218 -4.18 32.24 10.38
CA PRO A 218 -4.33 33.68 10.64
C PRO A 218 -3.60 34.55 9.61
N LYS A 219 -2.61 33.99 8.91
CA LYS A 219 -1.83 34.64 7.83
C LYS A 219 -2.22 34.18 6.42
N GLY A 220 -3.35 33.48 6.27
CA GLY A 220 -3.83 32.93 5.00
C GLY A 220 -3.10 31.67 4.53
N ILE A 221 -3.47 31.19 3.34
CA ILE A 221 -3.03 29.90 2.76
C ILE A 221 -2.26 30.15 1.46
N ASP A 222 -0.99 29.73 1.38
CA ASP A 222 -0.17 29.85 0.16
C ASP A 222 -0.41 28.69 -0.81
N ILE A 223 -0.57 27.48 -0.28
CA ILE A 223 -0.80 26.26 -1.07
C ILE A 223 -2.03 25.53 -0.54
N TYR A 224 -2.91 25.14 -1.46
CA TYR A 224 -3.97 24.17 -1.19
C TYR A 224 -3.76 22.93 -2.05
N PHE A 225 -3.59 21.78 -1.39
CA PHE A 225 -3.65 20.49 -2.06
C PHE A 225 -5.09 19.96 -2.01
N GLU A 226 -5.76 20.01 -3.15
CA GLU A 226 -7.21 19.82 -3.31
C GLU A 226 -7.55 18.36 -3.66
N ASN A 227 -8.20 17.66 -2.72
CA ASN A 227 -8.69 16.29 -2.85
C ASN A 227 -10.23 16.15 -2.75
N VAL A 228 -10.94 17.22 -2.39
CA VAL A 228 -12.35 17.21 -1.96
C VAL A 228 -13.26 18.04 -2.86
N GLY A 229 -12.95 19.31 -3.15
CA GLY A 229 -13.79 20.22 -3.93
C GLY A 229 -14.96 20.81 -3.14
N GLY A 230 -15.98 21.28 -3.88
CA GLY A 230 -17.24 21.80 -3.35
C GLY A 230 -17.07 22.93 -2.34
N LYS A 231 -17.86 22.87 -1.25
CA LYS A 231 -17.86 23.90 -0.19
C LYS A 231 -16.49 24.18 0.44
N MET A 232 -15.61 23.17 0.49
CA MET A 232 -14.25 23.36 1.02
C MET A 232 -13.43 24.27 0.09
N LEU A 233 -13.48 24.03 -1.22
CA LEU A 233 -12.80 24.88 -2.21
C LEU A 233 -13.29 26.33 -2.10
N ASP A 234 -14.61 26.52 -1.99
CA ASP A 234 -15.23 27.84 -1.86
C ASP A 234 -14.74 28.59 -0.60
N ALA A 235 -14.58 27.89 0.52
CA ALA A 235 -14.03 28.44 1.76
C ALA A 235 -12.52 28.74 1.65
N VAL A 236 -11.75 27.87 0.99
CA VAL A 236 -10.31 28.06 0.80
C VAL A 236 -10.03 29.28 -0.05
N LEU A 237 -10.75 29.50 -1.16
CA LEU A 237 -10.56 30.67 -2.03
C LEU A 237 -10.59 32.00 -1.27
N LEU A 238 -11.47 32.13 -0.27
CA LEU A 238 -11.56 33.30 0.61
C LEU A 238 -10.36 33.44 1.56
N ASN A 239 -9.69 32.35 1.92
CA ASN A 239 -8.57 32.30 2.86
C ASN A 239 -7.19 32.16 2.18
N MET A 240 -7.14 31.99 0.86
CA MET A 240 -5.88 31.97 0.10
C MET A 240 -5.14 33.31 0.23
N ASN A 241 -3.81 33.24 0.19
CA ASN A 241 -2.93 34.38 0.05
C ASN A 241 -2.81 34.84 -1.40
N MET A 242 -2.26 36.05 -1.51
CA MET A 242 -1.71 36.59 -2.73
C MET A 242 -0.72 35.62 -3.39
N HIS A 243 -0.90 35.33 -4.68
CA HIS A 243 -0.12 34.37 -5.47
C HIS A 243 -0.20 32.92 -4.97
N GLY A 244 -1.27 32.58 -4.26
CA GLY A 244 -1.54 31.23 -3.81
C GLY A 244 -1.68 30.22 -4.95
N ARG A 245 -1.48 28.94 -4.65
CA ARG A 245 -1.58 27.84 -5.63
C ARG A 245 -2.51 26.75 -5.13
N ILE A 246 -3.35 26.24 -6.03
CA ILE A 246 -4.25 25.13 -5.77
C ILE A 246 -3.89 24.01 -6.76
N ALA A 247 -3.37 22.90 -6.25
CA ALA A 247 -3.17 21.67 -7.03
C ALA A 247 -4.43 20.81 -6.90
N VAL A 248 -5.21 20.74 -7.98
CA VAL A 248 -6.45 19.96 -8.04
C VAL A 248 -6.11 18.51 -8.35
N CYS A 249 -5.93 17.72 -7.30
CA CYS A 249 -5.67 16.28 -7.36
C CYS A 249 -6.97 15.49 -7.54
N GLY A 250 -8.04 15.92 -6.89
CA GLY A 250 -9.33 15.27 -6.94
C GLY A 250 -10.42 16.12 -6.29
N MET A 251 -11.68 15.75 -6.54
CA MET A 251 -12.84 16.41 -5.95
C MET A 251 -13.83 15.38 -5.42
N ILE A 252 -13.40 14.57 -4.44
CA ILE A 252 -14.15 13.38 -4.01
C ILE A 252 -15.56 13.68 -3.50
N SER A 253 -15.86 14.89 -3.00
CA SER A 253 -17.21 15.24 -2.55
C SER A 253 -18.22 15.31 -3.71
N GLN A 254 -17.73 15.50 -4.94
CA GLN A 254 -18.57 15.66 -6.13
C GLN A 254 -18.88 14.32 -6.81
N TYR A 255 -18.06 13.29 -6.60
CA TYR A 255 -18.11 12.08 -7.43
C TYR A 255 -19.46 11.39 -7.36
N ASN A 256 -20.06 11.31 -6.17
CA ASN A 256 -21.32 10.60 -5.91
C ASN A 256 -22.58 11.47 -6.02
N LEU A 257 -22.44 12.74 -6.44
CA LEU A 257 -23.58 13.64 -6.61
C LEU A 257 -24.13 13.55 -8.04
N GLU A 258 -25.45 13.57 -8.18
CA GLU A 258 -26.11 13.72 -9.48
C GLU A 258 -25.92 15.15 -10.00
N ASP A 259 -26.18 16.13 -9.14
CA ASP A 259 -25.93 17.55 -9.38
C ASP A 259 -24.66 18.01 -8.65
N GLN A 260 -23.69 18.54 -9.39
CA GLN A 260 -22.43 19.00 -8.82
C GLN A 260 -22.62 20.34 -8.09
N GLU A 261 -21.93 20.51 -6.97
CA GLU A 261 -21.97 21.76 -6.20
C GLU A 261 -21.27 22.89 -6.97
N GLY A 262 -21.90 24.07 -7.00
CA GLY A 262 -21.30 25.28 -7.57
C GLY A 262 -20.19 25.86 -6.67
N VAL A 263 -19.14 26.39 -7.29
CA VAL A 263 -18.06 27.16 -6.63
C VAL A 263 -18.25 28.63 -6.96
N HIS A 264 -18.56 29.45 -5.96
CA HIS A 264 -19.03 30.83 -6.12
C HIS A 264 -17.92 31.87 -5.95
N ASN A 265 -16.85 31.54 -5.24
CA ASN A 265 -15.81 32.51 -4.86
C ASN A 265 -14.63 32.61 -5.86
N LEU A 266 -14.83 32.19 -7.12
CA LEU A 266 -13.79 32.19 -8.17
C LEU A 266 -13.24 33.59 -8.49
N THR A 267 -13.97 34.66 -8.20
CA THR A 267 -13.45 36.04 -8.33
C THR A 267 -12.21 36.29 -7.46
N SER A 268 -12.04 35.53 -6.38
CA SER A 268 -10.82 35.55 -5.55
C SER A 268 -9.57 35.22 -6.35
N ILE A 269 -9.67 34.42 -7.42
CA ILE A 269 -8.55 34.06 -8.29
C ILE A 269 -7.95 35.30 -8.94
N ILE A 270 -8.80 36.21 -9.42
CA ILE A 270 -8.38 37.46 -10.06
C ILE A 270 -7.70 38.35 -9.03
N TYR A 271 -8.41 38.63 -7.93
CA TYR A 271 -7.93 39.58 -6.92
C TYR A 271 -6.70 39.08 -6.18
N LYS A 272 -6.53 37.76 -6.01
CA LYS A 272 -5.37 37.19 -5.32
C LYS A 272 -4.32 36.62 -6.26
N ARG A 273 -4.55 36.65 -7.58
CA ARG A 273 -3.65 36.10 -8.60
C ARG A 273 -3.30 34.63 -8.31
N ILE A 274 -4.33 33.85 -7.95
CA ILE A 274 -4.19 32.43 -7.60
C ILE A 274 -3.98 31.62 -8.88
N ARG A 275 -3.11 30.61 -8.84
CA ARG A 275 -3.06 29.56 -9.87
C ARG A 275 -3.86 28.35 -9.39
N ILE A 276 -4.84 27.92 -10.18
CA ILE A 276 -5.54 26.65 -9.99
C ILE A 276 -5.17 25.73 -11.14
N GLN A 277 -4.62 24.55 -10.82
CA GLN A 277 -4.13 23.62 -11.83
C GLN A 277 -4.51 22.18 -11.46
N GLY A 278 -5.28 21.54 -12.34
CA GLY A 278 -5.47 20.10 -12.33
C GLY A 278 -4.23 19.37 -12.84
N PHE A 279 -4.01 18.17 -12.35
CA PHE A 279 -2.94 17.29 -12.81
C PHE A 279 -3.36 15.83 -12.70
N VAL A 280 -2.73 14.97 -13.51
CA VAL A 280 -2.96 13.53 -13.50
C VAL A 280 -1.62 12.84 -13.37
N VAL A 281 -1.49 11.92 -12.41
CA VAL A 281 -0.23 11.24 -12.09
C VAL A 281 0.38 10.47 -13.27
N PHE A 282 -0.44 10.03 -14.23
CA PHE A 282 0.02 9.34 -15.44
C PHE A 282 1.02 10.16 -16.25
N ASP A 283 0.87 11.49 -16.27
CA ASP A 283 1.77 12.40 -16.97
C ASP A 283 3.14 12.55 -16.27
N TYR A 284 3.27 12.04 -15.05
CA TYR A 284 4.45 12.21 -14.21
C TYR A 284 5.24 10.91 -13.99
N PHE A 285 4.80 9.77 -14.54
CA PHE A 285 5.51 8.50 -14.30
C PHE A 285 6.94 8.48 -14.82
N GLU A 286 7.32 9.35 -15.76
CA GLU A 286 8.72 9.56 -16.13
C GLU A 286 9.62 10.00 -14.95
N LYS A 287 9.03 10.62 -13.92
CA LYS A 287 9.71 11.04 -12.69
C LYS A 287 9.64 10.01 -11.57
N TYR A 288 9.10 8.82 -11.82
CA TYR A 288 8.94 7.80 -10.77
C TYR A 288 10.28 7.36 -10.16
N SER A 289 11.36 7.31 -10.95
CA SER A 289 12.70 7.06 -10.41
C SER A 289 13.14 8.13 -9.41
N ASN A 290 12.95 9.41 -9.73
CA ASN A 290 13.30 10.54 -8.87
C ASN A 290 12.48 10.50 -7.57
N PHE A 291 11.21 10.12 -7.68
CA PHE A 291 10.35 9.90 -6.51
C PHE A 291 10.88 8.77 -5.63
N MET A 292 11.25 7.62 -6.21
CA MET A 292 11.79 6.48 -5.45
C MET A 292 13.11 6.83 -4.77
N GLU A 293 14.02 7.52 -5.46
CA GLU A 293 15.28 8.04 -4.90
C GLU A 293 15.06 9.00 -3.72
N PHE A 294 14.00 9.80 -3.78
CA PHE A 294 13.61 10.69 -2.69
C PHE A 294 12.99 9.94 -1.51
N VAL A 295 12.00 9.06 -1.76
CA VAL A 295 11.14 8.52 -0.70
C VAL A 295 11.75 7.31 0.02
N ILE A 296 12.52 6.46 -0.67
CA ILE A 296 13.10 5.25 -0.07
C ILE A 296 14.04 5.58 1.10
N PRO A 297 14.98 6.55 0.98
CA PRO A 297 15.79 6.97 2.12
C PRO A 297 14.94 7.49 3.28
N CYS A 298 13.91 8.30 3.00
CA CYS A 298 13.02 8.82 4.04
C CYS A 298 12.29 7.70 4.80
N ILE A 299 11.92 6.61 4.15
CA ILE A 299 11.32 5.43 4.80
C ILE A 299 12.36 4.71 5.67
N LYS A 300 13.56 4.46 5.13
CA LYS A 300 14.63 3.74 5.84
C LYS A 300 15.15 4.51 7.06
N GLU A 301 15.09 5.84 7.02
CA GLU A 301 15.43 6.74 8.12
C GLU A 301 14.25 7.05 9.05
N GLU A 302 13.10 6.37 8.87
CA GLU A 302 11.89 6.56 9.68
C GLU A 302 11.36 8.01 9.71
N LYS A 303 11.64 8.78 8.66
CA LYS A 303 11.18 10.17 8.49
C LYS A 303 9.75 10.27 7.95
N ILE A 304 9.19 9.18 7.46
CA ILE A 304 7.82 9.09 6.96
C ILE A 304 7.05 8.09 7.80
N ALA A 305 5.97 8.55 8.41
CA ALA A 305 4.93 7.70 8.97
C ALA A 305 3.89 7.38 7.89
N TYR A 306 3.45 6.13 7.82
CA TYR A 306 2.43 5.70 6.88
C TYR A 306 1.41 4.79 7.57
N VAL A 307 0.13 5.01 7.28
CA VAL A 307 -0.97 4.23 7.85
C VAL A 307 -1.78 3.59 6.73
N GLU A 308 -1.88 2.26 6.80
CA GLU A 308 -2.73 1.42 5.96
C GLU A 308 -3.94 0.97 6.78
N ASP A 309 -5.09 0.90 6.11
CA ASP A 309 -6.31 0.25 6.57
C ASP A 309 -6.46 -1.04 5.77
N VAL A 310 -6.36 -2.19 6.43
CA VAL A 310 -6.16 -3.48 5.76
C VAL A 310 -7.41 -4.34 5.88
N ALA A 311 -8.00 -4.66 4.73
CA ALA A 311 -9.08 -5.62 4.59
C ALA A 311 -8.50 -6.98 4.14
N GLU A 312 -8.70 -8.04 4.95
CA GLU A 312 -8.20 -9.38 4.65
C GLU A 312 -9.20 -10.18 3.80
N GLY A 313 -8.75 -10.65 2.64
CA GLY A 313 -9.54 -11.44 1.69
C GLY A 313 -10.19 -10.60 0.59
N LEU A 314 -10.20 -11.14 -0.63
CA LEU A 314 -10.83 -10.49 -1.78
C LEU A 314 -12.33 -10.21 -1.56
N GLU A 315 -12.98 -11.02 -0.73
CA GLU A 315 -14.39 -10.90 -0.37
C GLU A 315 -14.70 -9.62 0.42
N LYS A 316 -13.71 -9.08 1.13
CA LYS A 316 -13.84 -7.80 1.84
C LYS A 316 -13.60 -6.58 0.94
N GLY A 317 -13.19 -6.80 -0.30
CA GLY A 317 -12.93 -5.74 -1.27
C GLY A 317 -14.14 -4.80 -1.50
N PRO A 318 -15.34 -5.31 -1.83
CA PRO A 318 -16.52 -4.47 -2.04
C PRO A 318 -16.86 -3.59 -0.83
N GLU A 319 -16.89 -4.18 0.37
CA GLU A 319 -17.14 -3.46 1.63
C GLU A 319 -16.10 -2.35 1.86
N ALA A 320 -14.81 -2.66 1.66
CA ALA A 320 -13.71 -1.72 1.81
C ALA A 320 -13.79 -0.55 0.79
N LEU A 321 -14.09 -0.86 -0.47
CA LEU A 321 -14.21 0.14 -1.54
C LEU A 321 -15.42 1.05 -1.32
N VAL A 322 -16.57 0.49 -0.93
CA VAL A 322 -17.76 1.28 -0.59
C VAL A 322 -17.49 2.15 0.63
N GLY A 323 -16.89 1.58 1.67
CA GLY A 323 -16.56 2.29 2.92
C GLY A 323 -15.69 3.52 2.72
N LEU A 324 -14.81 3.51 1.72
CA LEU A 324 -13.97 4.65 1.34
C LEU A 324 -14.80 5.90 1.01
N PHE A 325 -15.92 5.76 0.29
CA PHE A 325 -16.77 6.91 -0.10
C PHE A 325 -17.59 7.48 1.06
N TYR A 326 -17.74 6.73 2.14
CA TYR A 326 -18.31 7.18 3.41
C TYR A 326 -17.24 7.64 4.40
N GLY A 327 -15.95 7.56 4.02
CA GLY A 327 -14.82 7.90 4.86
C GLY A 327 -14.67 6.99 6.07
N LYS A 328 -15.01 5.70 5.95
CA LYS A 328 -14.81 4.69 7.01
C LYS A 328 -13.33 4.36 7.23
N ASN A 329 -12.54 4.32 6.15
CA ASN A 329 -11.13 3.93 6.19
C ASN A 329 -10.26 4.89 7.01
N VAL A 330 -9.31 4.38 7.78
CA VAL A 330 -8.30 5.17 8.52
C VAL A 330 -6.92 4.95 7.87
N GLY A 331 -6.54 5.85 6.97
CA GLY A 331 -5.32 5.71 6.17
C GLY A 331 -5.59 5.17 4.75
N LYS A 332 -4.58 4.55 4.13
CA LYS A 332 -4.71 3.95 2.79
C LYS A 332 -5.45 2.62 2.88
N GLN A 333 -6.61 2.52 2.24
CA GLN A 333 -7.34 1.25 2.16
C GLN A 333 -6.65 0.26 1.19
N VAL A 334 -6.26 -0.89 1.73
CA VAL A 334 -5.63 -2.02 1.04
C VAL A 334 -6.48 -3.27 1.24
N VAL A 335 -6.57 -4.11 0.22
CA VAL A 335 -7.17 -5.45 0.29
C VAL A 335 -6.08 -6.48 0.11
N VAL A 336 -5.92 -7.40 1.06
CA VAL A 336 -4.99 -8.53 0.96
C VAL A 336 -5.70 -9.67 0.24
N VAL A 337 -5.26 -9.99 -0.97
CA VAL A 337 -5.82 -11.09 -1.77
C VAL A 337 -5.12 -12.39 -1.41
N ALA A 338 -3.80 -12.36 -1.36
CA ALA A 338 -2.98 -13.51 -1.01
C ALA A 338 -1.75 -13.06 -0.23
N GLN A 339 -1.62 -13.55 1.00
CA GLN A 339 -0.42 -13.30 1.79
C GLN A 339 0.79 -13.98 1.17
N GLN A 340 1.88 -13.22 1.10
CA GLN A 340 3.18 -13.79 0.85
C GLN A 340 3.67 -14.47 2.12
N VAL A 341 3.73 -15.81 2.14
CA VAL A 341 4.39 -16.52 3.25
C VAL A 341 5.88 -16.22 3.19
N TRP A 342 6.33 -15.22 3.95
CA TRP A 342 7.73 -14.99 4.25
C TRP A 342 8.10 -15.77 5.50
N ILE A 343 8.90 -16.82 5.35
CA ILE A 343 9.73 -17.28 6.46
C ILE A 343 10.80 -16.20 6.61
N ARG A 344 10.57 -15.24 7.51
CA ARG A 344 11.59 -14.27 7.92
C ARG A 344 12.67 -15.08 8.64
N CYS A 345 13.75 -15.44 7.93
CA CYS A 345 14.96 -15.90 8.58
C CYS A 345 15.46 -14.75 9.46
N CYS A 346 15.33 -14.91 10.77
CA CYS A 346 15.83 -13.98 11.77
C CYS A 346 17.31 -13.69 11.48
N PRO A 347 17.78 -12.41 11.49
CA PRO A 347 19.18 -12.06 11.19
C PRO A 347 20.20 -12.67 12.18
N ALA A 348 19.72 -13.27 13.28
CA ALA A 348 20.56 -13.85 14.32
C ALA A 348 21.16 -15.22 13.97
N PHE A 349 20.87 -15.81 12.80
CA PHE A 349 21.46 -17.08 12.38
C PHE A 349 22.10 -16.96 11.00
N ASN A 350 23.44 -16.91 10.98
CA ASN A 350 24.23 -17.20 9.77
C ASN A 350 23.97 -18.65 9.36
N TYR A 351 23.19 -18.88 8.33
CA TYR A 351 22.83 -20.23 7.89
C TYR A 351 23.82 -20.76 6.84
N LYS A 352 24.52 -21.84 7.20
CA LYS A 352 25.09 -22.80 6.24
C LYS A 352 23.98 -23.71 5.71
N LYS A 353 24.11 -24.14 4.45
CA LYS A 353 23.14 -24.94 3.65
C LYS A 353 22.70 -26.27 4.30
N GLU A 354 23.39 -26.68 5.35
CA GLU A 354 23.30 -27.94 6.08
C GLU A 354 22.08 -28.01 7.03
N ASN A 355 21.50 -26.87 7.42
CA ASN A 355 20.42 -26.79 8.43
C ASN A 355 18.99 -26.72 7.84
N LEU A 356 18.84 -26.82 6.52
CA LEU A 356 17.55 -26.78 5.81
C LEU A 356 16.55 -27.90 6.22
N PRO A 357 16.98 -29.13 6.56
CA PRO A 357 16.06 -30.19 7.00
C PRO A 357 15.36 -29.87 8.33
N ILE A 358 16.07 -29.21 9.26
CA ILE A 358 15.57 -28.87 10.59
C ILE A 358 14.48 -27.78 10.49
N LEU A 359 14.69 -26.77 9.65
CA LEU A 359 13.69 -25.73 9.37
C LEU A 359 12.42 -26.30 8.72
N LYS A 360 12.56 -27.26 7.81
CA LYS A 360 11.41 -27.98 7.22
C LYS A 360 10.64 -28.79 8.27
N ALA A 361 11.34 -29.42 9.21
CA ALA A 361 10.69 -30.17 10.29
C ALA A 361 9.89 -29.26 11.22
N VAL A 362 10.46 -28.11 11.61
CA VAL A 362 9.77 -27.11 12.46
C VAL A 362 8.54 -26.53 11.76
N TYR A 363 8.64 -26.22 10.47
CA TYR A 363 7.51 -25.72 9.68
C TYR A 363 6.38 -26.75 9.50
N ASN A 364 6.74 -28.01 9.25
CA ASN A 364 5.77 -29.10 9.14
C ASN A 364 5.07 -29.37 10.49
N LEU A 365 5.79 -29.31 11.61
CA LEU A 365 5.18 -29.39 12.94
C LEU A 365 4.19 -28.24 13.15
N TRP A 366 4.58 -27.00 12.83
CA TRP A 366 3.70 -25.85 12.96
C TRP A 366 2.41 -25.99 12.13
N LEU A 367 2.51 -26.47 10.88
CA LEU A 367 1.34 -26.72 10.02
C LEU A 367 0.41 -27.82 10.54
N ILE A 368 0.96 -28.89 11.13
CA ILE A 368 0.18 -29.97 11.73
C ILE A 368 -0.57 -29.46 12.96
N THR A 369 0.10 -28.70 13.82
CA THR A 369 -0.49 -28.11 15.03
C THR A 369 -1.56 -27.08 14.68
N TYR A 370 -1.30 -26.20 13.71
CA TYR A 370 -2.26 -25.21 13.22
C TYR A 370 -3.54 -25.86 12.64
N LYS A 371 -3.39 -26.93 11.86
CA LYS A 371 -4.54 -27.69 11.32
C LYS A 371 -5.34 -28.38 12.42
N ARG A 372 -4.70 -28.89 13.48
CA ARG A 372 -5.39 -29.52 14.63
C ARG A 372 -6.20 -28.50 15.44
N ILE A 373 -5.63 -27.32 15.69
CA ILE A 373 -6.27 -26.25 16.46
C ILE A 373 -7.50 -25.71 15.72
N ARG A 374 -7.42 -25.56 14.39
CA ARG A 374 -8.54 -25.08 13.57
C ARG A 374 -9.72 -26.07 13.49
N LEU A 375 -9.45 -27.37 13.64
CA LEU A 375 -10.47 -28.42 13.62
C LEU A 375 -11.24 -28.56 14.96
N GLN A 376 -10.73 -27.98 16.05
CA GLN A 376 -11.30 -28.16 17.40
C GLN A 376 -11.96 -26.91 17.99
N GLY A 377 -11.98 -25.78 17.27
CA GLY A 377 -12.85 -24.63 17.60
C GLY A 377 -12.49 -23.85 18.87
N PHE A 378 -11.22 -23.78 19.25
CA PHE A 378 -10.77 -23.05 20.46
C PHE A 378 -10.62 -21.53 20.26
N ASN A 379 -10.85 -20.78 21.33
CA ASN A 379 -10.81 -19.32 21.39
C ASN A 379 -9.41 -18.81 21.84
N ALA A 380 -9.02 -17.60 21.41
CA ALA A 380 -7.62 -17.13 21.38
C ALA A 380 -6.90 -16.93 22.74
N ILE A 381 -7.58 -17.07 23.88
CA ILE A 381 -7.00 -16.85 25.22
C ILE A 381 -6.33 -18.13 25.78
N ASP A 382 -6.86 -19.31 25.46
CA ASP A 382 -6.25 -20.59 25.85
C ASP A 382 -4.94 -20.87 25.08
N TYR A 383 -4.79 -20.24 23.91
CA TYR A 383 -3.61 -20.33 23.03
C TYR A 383 -2.32 -19.80 23.70
N PHE A 384 -2.43 -18.85 24.63
CA PHE A 384 -1.27 -18.27 25.31
C PHE A 384 -0.76 -19.13 26.48
N HIS A 385 -1.64 -19.91 27.12
CA HIS A 385 -1.27 -20.79 28.24
C HIS A 385 -0.59 -22.09 27.77
N GLU A 386 -1.05 -22.71 26.66
CA GLU A 386 -0.36 -23.87 26.09
C GLU A 386 0.97 -23.52 25.40
N TYR A 387 1.14 -22.28 24.91
CA TYR A 387 2.41 -21.85 24.31
C TYR A 387 3.55 -21.78 25.34
N SER A 388 3.24 -21.54 26.63
CA SER A 388 4.24 -21.59 27.70
C SER A 388 4.60 -23.02 28.08
N GLU A 389 3.64 -23.95 28.11
CA GLU A 389 3.91 -25.39 28.32
C GLU A 389 4.70 -26.01 27.15
N PHE A 390 4.42 -25.58 25.91
CA PHE A 390 5.20 -25.98 24.73
C PHE A 390 6.66 -25.54 24.81
N LEU A 391 6.93 -24.33 25.34
CA LEU A 391 8.29 -23.85 25.55
C LEU A 391 9.00 -24.63 26.67
N GLU A 392 8.31 -25.01 27.74
CA GLU A 392 8.87 -25.88 28.79
C GLU A 392 9.20 -27.29 28.29
N TYR A 393 8.45 -27.82 27.32
CA TYR A 393 8.70 -29.13 26.72
C TYR A 393 9.87 -29.14 25.72
N VAL A 394 10.14 -28.02 25.06
CA VAL A 394 11.19 -27.90 24.02
C VAL A 394 12.56 -27.51 24.60
N ILE A 395 12.60 -26.80 25.74
CA ILE A 395 13.85 -26.38 26.41
C ILE A 395 14.78 -27.55 26.80
N PRO A 396 14.30 -28.70 27.31
CA PRO A 396 15.14 -29.86 27.59
C PRO A 396 15.79 -30.46 26.33
N TYR A 397 15.06 -30.51 25.22
CA TYR A 397 15.57 -30.99 23.92
C TYR A 397 16.65 -30.06 23.35
N ILE A 398 16.51 -28.74 23.53
CA ILE A 398 17.56 -27.77 23.17
C ILE A 398 18.81 -27.96 24.04
N ARG A 399 18.67 -28.34 25.31
CA ARG A 399 19.80 -28.67 26.21
C ARG A 399 20.50 -29.97 25.80
N GLU A 400 19.77 -31.01 25.42
CA GLU A 400 20.34 -32.26 24.91
C GLU A 400 21.09 -32.06 23.59
N VAL A 401 20.52 -31.29 22.66
CA VAL A 401 21.17 -30.95 21.39
C VAL A 401 22.45 -30.14 21.64
N LYS A 402 22.43 -29.18 22.58
CA LYS A 402 23.65 -28.46 23.01
C LYS A 402 24.71 -29.38 23.65
N MET A 403 24.30 -30.38 24.42
CA MET A 403 25.21 -31.33 25.07
C MET A 403 25.84 -32.30 24.05
N LEU A 404 25.06 -32.79 23.09
CA LEU A 404 25.52 -33.59 21.96
C LEU A 404 26.49 -32.81 21.07
N LEU A 405 26.21 -31.54 20.78
CA LEU A 405 27.12 -30.64 20.07
C LEU A 405 28.43 -30.40 20.82
N LYS A 406 28.39 -30.22 22.16
CA LYS A 406 29.60 -30.09 22.99
C LYS A 406 30.46 -31.37 22.98
N ARG A 407 29.83 -32.55 23.02
CA ARG A 407 30.54 -33.84 22.96
C ARG A 407 31.14 -34.10 21.58
N ALA A 408 30.42 -33.75 20.51
CA ALA A 408 30.92 -33.84 19.14
C ALA A 408 32.10 -32.89 18.89
N LEU A 409 32.04 -31.66 19.42
CA LEU A 409 33.14 -30.69 19.35
C LEU A 409 34.38 -31.15 20.14
N ALA A 410 34.21 -31.73 21.34
CA ALA A 410 35.31 -32.26 22.12
C ALA A 410 35.97 -33.50 21.47
N ALA A 411 35.19 -34.33 20.78
CA ALA A 411 35.70 -35.47 20.01
C ALA A 411 36.50 -35.02 18.77
N LEU A 412 36.04 -33.96 18.09
CA LEU A 412 36.75 -33.35 16.96
C LEU A 412 38.06 -32.69 17.40
N ASP A 413 38.09 -31.99 18.54
CA ASP A 413 39.30 -31.34 19.06
C ASP A 413 40.39 -32.36 19.47
N GLY A 414 39.98 -33.55 19.96
CA GLY A 414 40.88 -34.68 20.20
C GLY A 414 41.42 -35.35 18.92
N LEU A 415 40.64 -35.32 17.84
CA LEU A 415 41.03 -35.83 16.50
C LEU A 415 41.99 -34.88 15.77
N PHE A 416 41.90 -33.57 15.98
CA PHE A 416 42.82 -32.58 15.40
C PHE A 416 44.16 -32.49 16.14
N ARG A 417 44.20 -32.73 17.46
CA ARG A 417 45.47 -32.76 18.22
C ARG A 417 46.31 -34.02 17.99
N SER A 418 45.73 -35.10 17.48
CA SER A 418 46.45 -36.37 17.25
C SER A 418 47.03 -36.56 15.84
N LYS A 419 46.82 -35.59 14.92
CA LYS A 419 47.25 -35.72 13.50
C LYS A 419 48.25 -34.68 12.98
N TYR A 420 48.87 -33.88 13.85
CA TYR A 420 49.96 -32.97 13.45
C TYR A 420 51.31 -33.36 14.06
N VAL A 421 51.91 -34.42 13.49
CA VAL A 421 53.37 -34.60 13.47
C VAL A 421 53.75 -35.13 12.08
N GLY A 422 54.36 -34.28 11.25
CA GLY A 422 55.20 -34.70 10.13
C GLY A 422 54.52 -35.07 8.79
N LYS A 423 54.82 -34.24 7.77
CA LYS A 423 54.87 -34.52 6.32
C LYS A 423 53.56 -34.72 5.52
N GLN A 424 53.45 -33.85 4.51
CA GLN A 424 52.75 -33.95 3.21
C GLN A 424 51.73 -35.07 2.99
N LEU A 425 50.49 -34.68 2.67
CA LEU A 425 49.55 -35.45 1.83
C LEU A 425 48.76 -34.43 0.97
N VAL A 426 49.03 -34.31 -0.33
CA VAL A 426 48.42 -35.05 -1.47
C VAL A 426 46.89 -35.05 -1.42
N ILE A 427 46.31 -34.18 -2.26
CA ILE A 427 44.89 -34.15 -2.60
C ILE A 427 44.61 -35.34 -3.53
N VAL A 428 43.69 -36.20 -3.15
CA VAL A 428 43.01 -37.12 -4.09
C VAL A 428 41.51 -36.99 -3.85
N SER A 429 40.82 -36.48 -4.86
CA SER A 429 39.36 -36.51 -4.96
C SER A 429 38.87 -37.96 -5.07
N ARG A 430 37.84 -38.33 -4.33
CA ARG A 430 36.84 -39.31 -4.77
C ARG A 430 35.52 -39.07 -4.06
N ASP A 431 34.48 -39.06 -4.86
CA ASP A 431 33.09 -38.81 -4.55
C ASP A 431 32.42 -39.86 -3.66
N LEU A 432 31.23 -39.48 -3.17
CA LEU A 432 30.06 -40.29 -2.73
C LEU A 432 30.12 -40.85 -1.29
N GLU A 433 29.13 -40.65 -0.40
CA GLU A 433 27.71 -40.24 -0.47
C GLU A 433 27.34 -39.30 0.69
#